data_AF-A0AAN8GKW2-F1
#
_entry.id   AF-A0AAN8GKW2-F1
#
_cell.length_a   1.000
_cell.length_b   1.000
_cell.length_c   1.000
_cell.angle_alpha   90.00
_cell.angle_beta   90.00
_cell.angle_gamma   90.00
#
_symmetry.space_group_name_H-M   'P 1'
#
loop_
_entity.id
_entity.type
_entity.pdbx_description
1 polymer ?
#
loop_
_entity_poly.entity_id
_entity_poly.type
_entity_poly.pdbx_seq_one_letter_code
_entity_poly.pdbx_strand_id
1 'polypeptide(L)'
;MSCNLLVPAAMFLTGTAYGPFSEICQCLGLESLSTRHCYNIQRVSVLPEVTSVWNLHNEAVMAATGDQVVTVSGDGRCDSPGHCATFGTYTMLDINSRLIIAQQTVKVTEVKHSYWLEPVGLERCISKLQVHNVTISILATDCHPAVQKMLREDHKTIKHEFDLWHIVKGVKKRNTELKEWVRMVSNHLWHCVMVTRYC
;
A
#
# COMPACT_ATOMS: atom_id res chain seq x y z
N MET A 1 -37.36 14.55 -6.11
CA MET A 1 -36.49 13.58 -5.41
C MET A 1 -35.33 14.33 -4.80
N SER A 2 -35.23 14.37 -3.47
CA SER A 2 -34.00 14.76 -2.78
C SER A 2 -32.90 13.77 -3.17
N CYS A 3 -31.80 14.26 -3.75
CA CYS A 3 -30.68 13.42 -4.14
C CYS A 3 -30.08 12.75 -2.89
N ASN A 4 -30.17 11.41 -2.81
CA ASN A 4 -29.60 10.67 -1.70
C ASN A 4 -28.08 10.53 -1.88
N LEU A 5 -27.33 11.46 -1.30
CA LEU A 5 -25.86 11.47 -1.32
C LEU A 5 -25.25 10.32 -0.51
N LEU A 6 -25.99 9.74 0.43
CA LEU A 6 -25.48 8.71 1.34
C LEU A 6 -25.17 7.41 0.59
N VAL A 7 -25.96 7.04 -0.41
CA VAL A 7 -25.74 5.80 -1.16
C VAL A 7 -24.45 5.86 -1.98
N PRO A 8 -24.24 6.85 -2.87
CA PRO A 8 -22.97 6.99 -3.59
C PRO A 8 -21.76 7.14 -2.67
N ALA A 9 -21.91 7.87 -1.55
CA ALA A 9 -20.86 8.03 -0.55
C ALA A 9 -20.52 6.70 0.14
N ALA A 10 -21.51 5.97 0.63
CA ALA A 10 -21.32 4.66 1.27
C ALA A 10 -20.64 3.69 0.31
N MET A 11 -21.12 3.59 -0.94
CA MET A 11 -20.51 2.75 -1.96
C MET A 11 -19.02 3.08 -2.19
N PHE A 12 -18.69 4.38 -2.25
CA PHE A 12 -17.30 4.82 -2.41
C PHE A 12 -16.43 4.40 -1.22
N LEU A 13 -16.90 4.67 0.00
CA LEU A 13 -16.16 4.43 1.23
C LEU A 13 -15.99 2.93 1.54
N THR A 14 -16.95 2.09 1.15
CA THR A 14 -16.86 0.63 1.32
C THR A 14 -16.17 -0.07 0.15
N GLY A 15 -15.84 0.64 -0.93
CA GLY A 15 -15.28 0.07 -2.15
C GLY A 15 -16.28 -0.80 -2.94
N THR A 16 -17.58 -0.61 -2.73
CA THR A 16 -18.63 -1.37 -3.42
C THR A 16 -18.87 -0.81 -4.82
N ALA A 17 -18.76 -1.68 -5.83
CA ALA A 17 -19.07 -1.32 -7.20
C ALA A 17 -20.57 -1.08 -7.41
N TYR A 18 -20.93 -0.26 -8.41
CA TYR A 18 -22.34 0.03 -8.72
C TYR A 18 -23.13 -1.19 -9.19
N GLY A 19 -22.50 -2.14 -9.89
CA GLY A 19 -23.17 -3.35 -10.40
C GLY A 19 -23.91 -4.13 -9.31
N PRO A 20 -23.21 -4.64 -8.28
CA PRO A 20 -23.83 -5.36 -7.17
C PRO A 20 -24.96 -4.59 -6.47
N PHE A 21 -24.80 -3.27 -6.26
CA PHE A 21 -25.84 -2.43 -5.67
C PHE A 21 -27.10 -2.37 -6.55
N SER A 22 -26.91 -2.22 -7.87
CA SER A 22 -28.00 -2.20 -8.84
C SER A 22 -28.74 -3.53 -8.90
N GLU A 23 -28.02 -4.66 -8.83
CA GLU A 23 -28.61 -6.00 -8.81
C GLU A 23 -29.50 -6.19 -7.58
N ILE A 24 -29.04 -5.77 -6.39
CA ILE A 24 -29.84 -5.81 -5.16
C ILE A 24 -31.12 -4.99 -5.31
N CYS A 25 -31.02 -3.76 -5.85
CA CYS A 25 -32.19 -2.92 -6.06
C CYS A 25 -33.20 -3.58 -7.00
N GLN A 26 -32.73 -4.18 -8.09
CA GLN A 26 -33.59 -4.90 -9.04
C GLN A 26 -34.29 -6.10 -8.38
N CYS A 27 -33.57 -6.91 -7.61
CA CYS A 27 -34.15 -8.06 -6.89
C CYS A 27 -35.24 -7.65 -5.89
N LEU A 28 -35.09 -6.48 -5.26
CA LEU A 28 -36.04 -5.96 -4.28
C LEU A 28 -37.15 -5.09 -4.89
N GLY A 29 -37.12 -4.83 -6.20
CA GLY A 29 -38.06 -3.92 -6.87
C GLY A 29 -37.88 -2.44 -6.47
N LEU A 30 -36.66 -2.04 -6.08
CA LEU A 30 -36.32 -0.68 -5.70
C LEU A 30 -35.87 0.14 -6.91
N GLU A 31 -36.29 1.39 -6.98
CA GLU A 31 -35.76 2.36 -7.93
C GLU A 31 -34.39 2.86 -7.46
N SER A 32 -33.39 2.84 -8.34
CA SER A 32 -32.02 3.26 -8.02
C SER A 32 -31.56 4.41 -8.91
N LEU A 33 -30.58 5.18 -8.43
CA LEU A 33 -29.85 6.17 -9.23
C LEU A 33 -29.21 5.48 -10.43
N SER A 34 -29.14 6.12 -11.61
CA SER A 34 -28.36 5.55 -12.71
C SER A 34 -26.86 5.50 -12.37
N THR A 35 -26.13 4.55 -12.98
CA THR A 35 -24.68 4.41 -12.80
C THR A 35 -23.94 5.73 -13.00
N ARG A 36 -24.28 6.45 -14.08
CA ARG A 36 -23.68 7.75 -14.41
C ARG A 36 -23.96 8.79 -13.33
N HIS A 37 -25.18 8.83 -12.81
CA HIS A 37 -25.56 9.79 -11.78
C HIS A 37 -24.85 9.48 -10.45
N CYS A 38 -24.78 8.20 -10.06
CA CYS A 38 -24.05 7.75 -8.88
C CYS A 38 -22.56 8.16 -8.94
N TYR A 39 -21.86 7.84 -10.03
CA TYR A 39 -20.45 8.24 -10.18
C TYR A 39 -20.26 9.75 -10.29
N ASN A 40 -21.20 10.48 -10.89
CA ASN A 40 -21.12 11.94 -10.92
C ASN A 40 -21.23 12.54 -9.51
N ILE A 41 -22.11 12.00 -8.66
CA ILE A 41 -22.19 12.41 -7.25
C ILE A 41 -20.87 12.10 -6.53
N GLN A 42 -20.33 10.89 -6.69
CA GLN A 42 -19.04 10.55 -6.07
C GLN A 42 -17.95 11.54 -6.49
N ARG A 43 -17.87 11.85 -7.78
CA ARG A 43 -16.86 12.77 -8.32
C ARG A 43 -16.99 14.19 -7.79
N VAL A 44 -18.21 14.73 -7.72
CA VAL A 44 -18.44 16.15 -7.40
C VAL A 44 -18.55 16.39 -5.89
N SER A 45 -19.06 15.42 -5.13
CA SER A 45 -19.37 15.60 -3.70
C SER A 45 -18.53 14.74 -2.77
N VAL A 46 -18.13 13.52 -3.16
CA VAL A 46 -17.46 12.59 -2.23
C VAL A 46 -15.95 12.69 -2.34
N LEU A 47 -15.40 12.68 -3.55
CA LEU A 47 -13.96 12.76 -3.78
C LEU A 47 -13.30 14.01 -3.18
N PRO A 48 -13.86 15.23 -3.29
CA PRO A 48 -13.24 16.40 -2.70
C PRO A 48 -13.12 16.29 -1.17
N GLU A 49 -14.16 15.81 -0.50
CA GLU A 49 -14.18 15.64 0.96
C GLU A 49 -13.19 14.56 1.41
N VAL A 50 -13.18 13.41 0.74
CA VAL A 50 -12.19 12.35 1.02
C VAL A 50 -10.77 12.85 0.81
N THR A 51 -10.52 13.62 -0.25
CA THR A 51 -9.21 14.22 -0.53
C THR A 51 -8.81 15.21 0.56
N SER A 52 -9.75 16.04 1.03
CA SER A 52 -9.52 16.99 2.12
C SER A 52 -9.10 16.28 3.41
N VAL A 53 -9.86 15.25 3.82
CA VAL A 53 -9.55 14.44 5.01
C VAL A 53 -8.21 13.72 4.86
N TRP A 54 -7.93 13.18 3.67
CA TRP A 54 -6.66 12.53 3.37
C TRP A 54 -5.46 13.48 3.50
N ASN A 55 -5.59 14.71 2.99
CA ASN A 55 -4.53 15.72 3.08
C ASN A 55 -4.30 16.13 4.54
N LEU A 56 -5.37 16.42 5.28
CA LEU A 56 -5.29 16.76 6.70
C LEU A 56 -4.62 15.62 7.51
N HIS A 57 -4.97 14.37 7.22
CA HIS A 57 -4.33 13.22 7.84
C HIS A 57 -2.84 13.15 7.53
N ASN A 58 -2.45 13.33 6.26
CA ASN A 58 -1.05 13.33 5.86
C ASN A 58 -0.26 14.46 6.52
N GLU A 59 -0.82 15.66 6.60
CA GLU A 59 -0.20 16.80 7.29
C GLU A 59 0.01 16.49 8.78
N ALA A 60 -0.99 15.91 9.45
CA ALA A 60 -0.88 15.51 10.84
C ALA A 60 0.19 14.43 11.06
N VAL A 61 0.28 13.43 10.17
CA VAL A 61 1.32 12.40 10.21
C VAL A 61 2.70 13.03 10.00
N MET A 62 2.87 13.88 8.99
CA MET A 62 4.14 14.58 8.74
C MET A 62 4.56 15.45 9.92
N ALA A 63 3.62 16.15 10.56
CA ALA A 63 3.91 16.95 11.76
C ALA A 63 4.34 16.07 12.95
N ALA A 64 3.81 14.85 13.07
CA ALA A 64 4.15 13.92 14.13
C ALA A 64 5.49 13.19 13.89
N THR A 65 5.90 13.01 12.63
CA THR A 65 7.11 12.26 12.26
C THR A 65 8.26 13.13 11.74
N GLY A 66 8.04 14.44 11.59
CA GLY A 66 9.03 15.40 11.10
C GLY A 66 10.30 15.42 11.97
N ASP A 67 11.45 15.60 11.32
CA ASP A 67 12.78 15.61 11.94
C ASP A 67 13.14 14.33 12.73
N GLN A 68 12.39 13.23 12.53
CA GLN A 68 12.67 11.94 13.16
C GLN A 68 13.52 11.02 12.29
N VAL A 69 14.21 10.11 12.97
CA VAL A 69 14.85 8.95 12.34
C VAL A 69 13.90 7.76 12.46
N VAL A 70 13.45 7.22 11.33
CA VAL A 70 12.41 6.19 11.28
C VAL A 70 12.94 4.84 10.79
N THR A 71 12.32 3.77 11.28
CA THR A 71 12.53 2.40 10.81
C THR A 71 11.23 1.94 10.15
N VAL A 72 11.27 1.71 8.85
CA VAL A 72 10.06 1.55 8.04
C VAL A 72 9.98 0.19 7.37
N SER A 73 8.76 -0.31 7.22
CA SER A 73 8.43 -1.40 6.32
C SER A 73 7.66 -0.85 5.12
N GLY A 74 8.12 -1.17 3.92
CA GLY A 74 7.51 -0.73 2.67
C GLY A 74 7.01 -1.90 1.83
N ASP A 75 5.84 -1.73 1.21
CA ASP A 75 5.25 -2.73 0.31
C ASP A 75 4.55 -2.06 -0.88
N GLY A 76 4.55 -2.75 -2.02
CA GLY A 76 3.94 -2.35 -3.28
C GLY A 76 2.73 -3.22 -3.61
N ARG A 77 1.58 -2.60 -3.89
CA ARG A 77 0.38 -3.29 -4.37
C ARG A 77 -0.03 -2.80 -5.75
N CYS A 78 -0.43 -3.73 -6.61
CA CYS A 78 -0.94 -3.43 -7.96
C CYS A 78 -2.44 -3.72 -8.05
N ASP A 79 -3.13 -3.03 -8.96
CA ASP A 79 -4.56 -3.19 -9.23
C ASP A 79 -4.91 -4.51 -9.93
N SER A 80 -3.96 -5.10 -10.66
CA SER A 80 -4.12 -6.39 -11.32
C SER A 80 -2.87 -7.27 -11.19
N PRO A 81 -3.01 -8.60 -11.24
CA PRO A 81 -1.87 -9.52 -11.19
C PRO A 81 -1.10 -9.57 -12.52
N GLY A 82 0.20 -9.86 -12.46
CA GLY A 82 1.04 -10.04 -13.64
C GLY A 82 1.52 -8.72 -14.25
N HIS A 83 1.93 -8.75 -15.52
CA HIS A 83 2.55 -7.60 -16.19
C HIS A 83 1.54 -6.60 -16.79
N CYS A 84 0.26 -6.65 -16.40
CA CYS A 84 -0.82 -5.81 -16.94
C CYS A 84 -1.40 -4.78 -15.94
N ALA A 85 -0.70 -4.53 -14.83
CA ALA A 85 -1.12 -3.51 -13.86
C ALA A 85 -1.21 -2.12 -14.49
N THR A 86 -2.31 -1.41 -14.23
CA THR A 86 -2.51 -0.03 -14.65
C THR A 86 -2.07 0.94 -13.56
N PHE A 87 -2.26 0.56 -12.30
CA PHE A 87 -1.90 1.37 -11.14
C PHE A 87 -1.13 0.53 -10.13
N GLY A 88 -0.05 1.10 -9.60
CA GLY A 88 0.68 0.56 -8.46
C GLY A 88 0.70 1.57 -7.34
N THR A 89 0.44 1.14 -6.11
CA THR A 89 0.55 1.97 -4.92
C THR A 89 1.63 1.42 -4.01
N TYR A 90 2.62 2.24 -3.71
CA TYR A 90 3.63 1.92 -2.72
C TYR A 90 3.27 2.59 -1.39
N THR A 91 3.45 1.86 -0.29
CA THR A 91 3.10 2.33 1.06
C THR A 91 4.27 2.07 2.00
N MET A 92 4.58 3.04 2.87
CA MET A 92 5.56 2.92 3.94
C MET A 92 4.91 3.12 5.30
N LEU A 93 5.14 2.16 6.19
CA LEU A 93 4.72 2.18 7.59
C LEU A 93 5.95 2.39 8.47
N ASP A 94 5.94 3.37 9.36
CA ASP A 94 6.92 3.44 10.45
C ASP A 94 6.56 2.40 11.52
N ILE A 95 7.50 1.53 11.83
CA ILE A 95 7.29 0.38 12.72
C ILE A 95 7.06 0.84 14.16
N ASN A 96 7.65 1.97 14.56
CA ASN A 96 7.58 2.47 15.93
C ASN A 96 6.24 3.16 16.22
N SER A 97 5.89 4.18 15.42
CA SER A 97 4.62 4.91 15.56
C SER A 97 3.41 4.11 15.05
N ARG A 98 3.64 3.08 14.22
CA ARG A 98 2.61 2.33 13.50
C ARG A 98 1.76 3.20 12.56
N LEU A 99 2.31 4.33 12.14
CA LEU A 99 1.67 5.23 11.19
C LEU A 99 2.13 4.94 9.76
N ILE A 100 1.22 5.06 8.81
CA ILE A 100 1.57 5.09 7.38
C ILE A 100 2.12 6.48 7.10
N ILE A 101 3.44 6.57 6.94
CA ILE A 101 4.14 7.85 6.79
C ILE A 101 4.28 8.26 5.32
N ALA A 102 4.23 7.32 4.38
CA ALA A 102 4.24 7.67 2.96
C ALA A 102 3.37 6.69 2.17
N GLN A 103 2.64 7.22 1.20
CA GLN A 103 1.89 6.43 0.23
C GLN A 103 1.90 7.16 -1.11
N GLN A 104 2.22 6.45 -2.18
CA GLN A 104 2.31 7.00 -3.53
C GLN A 104 1.70 6.05 -4.54
N THR A 105 0.74 6.55 -5.31
CA THR A 105 0.13 5.82 -6.43
C THR A 105 0.76 6.30 -7.74
N VAL A 106 1.20 5.35 -8.56
CA VAL A 106 1.81 5.56 -9.87
C VAL A 106 0.93 4.89 -10.90
N LYS A 107 0.66 5.57 -12.01
CA LYS A 107 0.01 4.98 -13.18
C LYS A 107 1.06 4.43 -14.13
N VAL A 108 0.76 3.31 -14.79
CA VAL A 108 1.68 2.65 -15.72
C VAL A 108 2.12 3.55 -16.88
N THR A 109 1.29 4.53 -17.27
CA THR A 109 1.62 5.51 -18.31
C THR A 109 2.71 6.50 -17.90
N GLU A 110 3.04 6.58 -16.60
CA GLU A 110 4.13 7.41 -16.08
C GLU A 110 5.47 6.66 -16.07
N VAL A 111 5.46 5.36 -16.36
CA VAL A 111 6.63 4.47 -16.28
C VAL A 111 6.74 3.60 -17.53
N LYS A 112 7.82 2.83 -17.66
CA LYS A 112 8.07 2.02 -18.86
C LYS A 112 7.06 0.87 -19.03
N HIS A 113 6.73 0.21 -17.92
CA HIS A 113 5.77 -0.88 -17.83
C HIS A 113 5.50 -1.20 -16.35
N SER A 114 4.51 -2.06 -16.08
CA SER A 114 4.01 -2.39 -14.73
C SER A 114 5.09 -2.79 -13.70
N TYR A 115 6.15 -3.47 -14.12
CA TYR A 115 7.31 -3.80 -13.25
C TYR A 115 7.98 -2.58 -12.60
N TRP A 116 7.89 -1.40 -13.21
CA TRP A 116 8.49 -0.16 -12.69
C TRP A 116 7.58 0.59 -11.73
N LEU A 117 6.33 0.15 -11.53
CA LEU A 117 5.40 0.80 -10.61
C LEU A 117 5.91 0.79 -9.17
N GLU A 118 6.45 -0.34 -8.71
CA GLU A 118 6.96 -0.49 -7.36
C GLU A 118 8.24 0.34 -7.11
N PRO A 119 9.32 0.23 -7.92
CA PRO A 119 10.51 1.07 -7.74
C PRO A 119 10.20 2.57 -7.78
N VAL A 120 9.36 3.03 -8.71
CA VAL A 120 9.03 4.46 -8.84
C VAL A 120 8.13 4.91 -7.69
N GLY A 121 7.18 4.09 -7.26
CA GLY A 121 6.36 4.37 -6.08
C GLY A 121 7.20 4.50 -4.80
N LEU A 122 8.16 3.59 -4.62
CA LEU A 122 9.11 3.62 -3.50
C LEU A 122 9.96 4.90 -3.53
N GLU A 123 10.55 5.23 -4.68
CA GLU A 123 11.38 6.43 -4.84
C GLU A 123 10.62 7.72 -4.50
N ARG A 124 9.36 7.84 -4.97
CA ARG A 124 8.49 8.97 -4.62
C ARG A 124 8.19 9.03 -3.12
N CYS A 125 8.06 7.89 -2.45
CA CYS A 125 7.88 7.85 -1.00
C CYS A 125 9.14 8.32 -0.26
N ILE A 126 10.32 7.85 -0.65
CA ILE A 126 11.60 8.29 -0.06
C ILE A 126 11.76 9.80 -0.25
N SER A 127 11.55 10.30 -1.46
CA SER A 127 11.62 11.72 -1.79
C SER A 127 10.65 12.57 -0.94
N LYS A 128 9.40 12.10 -0.77
CA LYS A 128 8.41 12.79 0.08
C LYS A 128 8.90 12.92 1.52
N LEU A 129 9.46 11.85 2.09
CA LEU A 129 9.97 11.85 3.47
C LEU A 129 11.19 12.76 3.63
N GLN A 130 12.11 12.76 2.66
CA GLN A 130 13.27 13.66 2.64
C GLN A 130 12.86 15.13 2.61
N VAL A 131 11.84 15.51 1.82
CA VAL A 131 11.32 16.88 1.77
C VAL A 131 10.78 17.34 3.14
N HIS A 132 10.31 16.42 3.97
CA HIS A 132 9.82 16.68 5.32
C HIS A 132 10.86 16.39 6.41
N ASN A 133 12.15 16.35 6.05
CA ASN A 133 13.28 16.07 6.95
C ASN A 133 13.18 14.75 7.74
N VAL A 134 12.44 13.78 7.24
CA VAL A 134 12.34 12.45 7.86
C VAL A 134 13.49 11.59 7.34
N THR A 135 14.35 11.13 8.25
CA THR A 135 15.51 10.30 7.89
C THR A 135 15.17 8.82 8.05
N ILE A 136 15.27 8.06 6.97
CA ILE A 136 15.06 6.61 7.03
C ILE A 136 16.37 5.92 7.44
N SER A 137 16.39 5.25 8.59
CA SER A 137 17.57 4.48 9.02
C SER A 137 17.56 3.05 8.48
N ILE A 138 16.41 2.40 8.56
CA ILE A 138 16.19 1.02 8.10
C ILE A 138 14.93 1.00 7.26
N LEU A 139 15.02 0.35 6.10
CA LEU A 139 13.88 0.09 5.23
C LEU A 139 13.80 -1.40 4.94
N ALA A 140 12.75 -2.05 5.42
CA ALA A 140 12.41 -3.42 5.07
C ALA A 140 11.51 -3.42 3.83
N THR A 141 11.88 -4.16 2.77
CA THR A 141 11.05 -4.32 1.56
C THR A 141 10.98 -5.78 1.11
N ASP A 142 10.15 -6.02 0.11
CA ASP A 142 10.18 -7.21 -0.72
C ASP A 142 11.53 -7.48 -1.37
N CYS A 143 11.74 -8.72 -1.79
CA CYS A 143 12.91 -9.14 -2.55
C CYS A 143 12.86 -8.68 -4.03
N HIS A 144 12.29 -7.52 -4.35
CA HIS A 144 12.20 -7.02 -5.73
C HIS A 144 13.58 -6.55 -6.26
N PRO A 145 14.16 -7.18 -7.31
CA PRO A 145 15.55 -6.93 -7.71
C PRO A 145 15.87 -5.48 -8.08
N ALA A 146 14.93 -4.77 -8.71
CA ALA A 146 15.13 -3.37 -9.08
C ALA A 146 15.14 -2.44 -7.85
N VAL A 147 14.32 -2.72 -6.83
CA VAL A 147 14.30 -1.97 -5.57
C VAL A 147 15.62 -2.18 -4.84
N GLN A 148 16.08 -3.43 -4.74
CA GLN A 148 17.37 -3.73 -4.13
C GLN A 148 18.52 -3.00 -4.81
N LYS A 149 18.51 -2.94 -6.15
CA LYS A 149 19.54 -2.22 -6.92
C LYS A 149 19.50 -0.73 -6.61
N MET A 150 18.32 -0.12 -6.68
CA MET A 150 18.10 1.30 -6.40
C MET A 150 18.56 1.69 -4.99
N LEU A 151 18.18 0.92 -3.96
CA LEU A 151 18.60 1.20 -2.58
C LEU A 151 20.11 1.09 -2.40
N ARG A 152 20.76 0.11 -3.03
CA ARG A 152 22.23 -0.05 -2.96
C ARG A 152 23.00 1.04 -3.70
N GLU A 153 22.49 1.53 -4.82
CA GLU A 153 23.19 2.48 -5.68
C GLU A 153 22.90 3.93 -5.27
N ASP A 154 21.64 4.25 -5.00
CA ASP A 154 21.17 5.63 -4.85
C ASP A 154 20.91 6.02 -3.38
N HIS A 155 20.56 5.07 -2.51
CA HIS A 155 20.18 5.33 -1.10
C HIS A 155 21.07 4.60 -0.09
N LYS A 156 22.40 4.71 -0.26
CA LYS A 156 23.42 3.97 0.50
C LYS A 156 23.39 4.13 2.02
N THR A 157 22.83 5.23 2.51
CA THR A 157 22.70 5.51 3.95
C THR A 157 21.55 4.74 4.59
N ILE A 158 20.58 4.28 3.79
CA ILE A 158 19.47 3.47 4.25
C ILE A 158 19.95 2.03 4.38
N LYS A 159 19.86 1.47 5.59
CA LYS A 159 20.08 0.04 5.80
C LYS A 159 18.89 -0.73 5.23
N HIS A 160 19.10 -1.39 4.09
CA HIS A 160 18.07 -2.24 3.47
C HIS A 160 17.98 -3.60 4.17
N GLU A 161 16.77 -3.98 4.55
CA GLU A 161 16.43 -5.28 5.12
C GLU A 161 15.32 -5.94 4.27
N PHE A 162 15.15 -7.24 4.41
CA PHE A 162 14.07 -7.96 3.73
C PHE A 162 12.88 -8.18 4.65
N ASP A 163 11.67 -8.05 4.10
CA ASP A 163 10.48 -8.54 4.78
C ASP A 163 10.57 -10.07 4.97
N LEU A 164 10.62 -10.47 6.23
CA LEU A 164 10.68 -11.86 6.67
C LEU A 164 9.48 -12.67 6.16
N TRP A 165 8.31 -12.06 5.99
CA TRP A 165 7.15 -12.77 5.46
C TRP A 165 7.43 -13.34 4.07
N HIS A 166 8.13 -12.59 3.21
CA HIS A 166 8.53 -13.05 1.88
C HIS A 166 9.52 -14.22 1.94
N ILE A 167 10.47 -14.18 2.87
CA ILE A 167 11.42 -15.27 3.12
C ILE A 167 10.68 -16.54 3.57
N VAL A 168 9.84 -16.43 4.59
CA VAL A 168 9.07 -17.56 5.13
C VAL A 168 8.13 -18.14 4.07
N LYS A 169 7.46 -17.28 3.29
CA LYS A 169 6.61 -17.69 2.16
C LYS A 169 7.41 -18.44 1.09
N GLY A 170 8.63 -17.99 0.79
CA GLY A 170 9.55 -18.66 -0.13
C GLY A 170 9.92 -20.07 0.33
N VAL A 171 10.26 -20.23 1.62
CA VAL A 171 10.54 -21.53 2.24
C VAL A 171 9.34 -22.47 2.13
N LYS A 172 8.12 -21.98 2.41
CA LYS A 172 6.88 -22.76 2.27
C LYS A 172 6.65 -23.28 0.85
N LYS A 173 6.96 -22.46 -0.16
CA LYS A 173 6.76 -22.82 -1.57
C LYS A 173 7.78 -23.83 -2.09
N ARG A 174 9.05 -23.74 -1.68
CA ARG A 174 10.15 -24.56 -2.23
C ARG A 174 10.25 -25.93 -1.57
N ASN A 175 9.83 -26.06 -0.30
CA ASN A 175 10.01 -27.30 0.46
C ASN A 175 8.76 -28.18 0.43
N THR A 176 8.39 -28.65 -0.76
CA THR A 176 7.21 -29.52 -0.95
C THR A 176 7.38 -30.90 -0.32
N GLU A 177 8.61 -31.35 -0.10
CA GLU A 177 8.96 -32.64 0.53
C GLU A 177 8.97 -32.56 2.06
N LEU A 178 9.17 -31.37 2.63
CA LEU A 178 9.23 -31.15 4.08
C LEU A 178 7.93 -30.57 4.65
N LYS A 179 6.79 -30.77 3.99
CA LYS A 179 5.49 -30.16 4.35
C LYS A 179 5.12 -30.30 5.83
N GLU A 180 5.42 -31.45 6.44
CA GLU A 180 5.17 -31.71 7.86
C GLU A 180 5.99 -30.78 8.78
N TRP A 181 7.21 -30.44 8.37
CA TRP A 181 8.16 -29.60 9.10
C TRP A 181 8.05 -28.12 8.76
N VAL A 182 7.41 -27.77 7.64
CA VAL A 182 7.28 -26.38 7.15
C VAL A 182 6.75 -25.44 8.23
N ARG A 183 5.80 -25.89 9.07
CA ARG A 183 5.30 -25.09 10.20
C ARG A 183 6.39 -24.81 11.23
N MET A 184 7.12 -25.83 11.66
CA MET A 184 8.21 -25.70 12.65
C MET A 184 9.33 -24.82 12.12
N VAL A 185 9.76 -25.02 10.87
CA VAL A 185 10.78 -24.20 10.21
C VAL A 185 10.34 -22.75 10.11
N SER A 186 9.08 -22.50 9.71
CA SER A 186 8.54 -21.14 9.66
C SER A 186 8.56 -20.46 11.03
N ASN A 187 8.09 -21.16 12.07
CA ASN A 187 8.06 -20.63 13.43
C ASN A 187 9.47 -20.38 13.97
N HIS A 188 10.42 -21.26 13.67
CA HIS A 188 11.81 -21.08 14.04
C HIS A 188 12.42 -19.85 13.36
N LEU A 189 12.17 -19.63 12.07
CA LEU A 189 12.61 -18.41 11.37
C LEU A 189 12.05 -17.14 12.02
N TRP A 190 10.75 -17.11 12.36
CA TRP A 190 10.14 -16.00 13.11
C TRP A 190 10.81 -15.81 14.48
N HIS A 191 11.05 -16.89 15.21
CA HIS A 191 11.71 -16.83 16.51
C HIS A 191 13.14 -16.28 16.40
N CYS A 192 13.94 -16.77 15.46
CA CYS A 192 15.31 -16.31 15.26
C CYS A 192 15.38 -14.80 15.05
N VAL A 193 14.51 -14.25 14.21
CA VAL A 193 14.50 -12.81 13.91
C VAL A 193 13.98 -11.97 15.08
N MET A 194 13.08 -12.50 15.91
CA MET A 194 12.65 -11.80 17.12
C MET A 194 13.76 -11.74 18.18
N VAL A 195 14.58 -12.79 18.28
CA VAL A 195 15.64 -12.88 19.30
C VAL A 195 16.88 -12.06 18.92
N THR A 196 17.19 -11.89 17.63
CA THR A 196 18.30 -11.02 17.18
C THR A 196 18.11 -9.53 17.47
N ARG A 197 16.92 -9.07 17.88
CA ARG A 197 16.71 -7.68 18.33
C ARG A 197 17.34 -7.37 19.70
N TYR A 198 17.87 -8.37 20.41
CA TYR A 198 18.49 -8.23 21.73
C TYR A 198 20.02 -8.42 21.75
N CYS A 199 20.67 -8.47 20.58
CA CYS A 199 22.13 -8.60 20.46
C CYS A 199 22.73 -7.39 19.75
#